data_AF-A0AAJ1Q795-F1
#
_entry.id   AF-A0AAJ1Q795-F1
#
_cell.length_a   1.000
_cell.length_b   1.000
_cell.length_c   1.000
_cell.angle_alpha   90.00
_cell.angle_beta   90.00
_cell.angle_gamma   90.00
#
_symmetry.space_group_name_H-M   'P 1'
#
loop_
_entity.id
_entity.type
_entity.pdbx_description
1 polymer ?
#
loop_
_entity_poly.entity_id
_entity_poly.type
_entity_poly.pdbx_seq_one_letter_code
_entity_poly.pdbx_strand_id
1 'polypeptide(L)' 'MHELTLINGHIYLDGKVLKGVNKYHIKNSANGKAELRVNMVVKLAKEDTSESKR' A
#
# COMPACT_ATOMS: atom_id res chain seq x y z
N MET A 1 -10.43 -12.41 -2.78
CA MET A 1 -10.60 -11.50 -1.63
C MET A 1 -9.19 -11.13 -1.19
N HIS A 2 -8.83 -9.84 -1.18
CA HIS A 2 -7.53 -9.37 -0.67
C HIS A 2 -7.72 -8.85 0.75
N GLU A 3 -6.81 -9.18 1.65
CA GLU A 3 -6.90 -8.77 3.06
C GLU A 3 -5.90 -7.66 3.37
N LEU A 4 -6.38 -6.59 4.01
CA LEU A 4 -5.55 -5.49 4.52
C LEU A 4 -5.53 -5.53 6.06
N THR A 5 -4.34 -5.68 6.63
CA THR A 5 -4.16 -5.85 8.09
C THR A 5 -3.20 -4.79 8.62
N LEU A 6 -3.55 -4.14 9.74
CA LEU A 6 -2.70 -3.18 10.44
C LEU A 6 -2.12 -3.85 11.69
N ILE A 7 -0.80 -4.08 11.72
CA ILE A 7 -0.10 -4.70 12.84
C ILE A 7 1.02 -3.76 13.28
N ASN A 8 1.02 -3.34 14.55
CA ASN A 8 2.05 -2.45 15.10
C ASN A 8 2.35 -1.23 14.22
N GLY A 9 1.31 -0.60 13.66
CA GLY A 9 1.44 0.58 12.78
C GLY A 9 1.87 0.29 11.33
N HIS A 10 2.13 -0.96 10.97
CA HIS A 10 2.50 -1.38 9.62
C HIS A 10 1.29 -1.98 8.89
N ILE A 11 1.09 -1.60 7.63
CA ILE A 11 0.00 -2.11 6.80
C ILE A 11 0.51 -3.30 6.00
N TYR A 12 -0.24 -4.40 6.03
CA TYR A 12 0.01 -5.62 5.28
C TYR A 12 -1.10 -5.81 4.27
N LEU A 13 -0.75 -6.14 3.02
CA LEU A 13 -1.66 -6.58 1.98
C LEU A 13 -1.31 -8.04 1.67
N ASP A 14 -2.25 -8.95 1.92
CA ASP A 14 -2.07 -10.40 1.75
C ASP A 14 -0.78 -10.93 2.42
N GLY A 15 -0.54 -10.49 3.66
CA GLY A 15 0.65 -10.85 4.44
C GLY A 15 1.95 -10.16 4.02
N LYS A 16 1.96 -9.36 2.94
CA LYS A 16 3.13 -8.56 2.54
C LYS A 16 3.04 -7.15 3.11
N VAL A 17 4.08 -6.72 3.81
CA VAL A 17 4.15 -5.34 4.32
C VAL A 17 4.22 -4.34 3.17
N LEU A 18 3.33 -3.36 3.17
CA LEU A 18 3.38 -2.21 2.28
C LEU A 18 4.46 -1.25 2.77
N LYS A 19 5.58 -1.22 2.07
CA LYS A 19 6.69 -0.29 2.36
C LYS A 19 6.39 1.10 1.80
N GLY A 20 6.93 2.13 2.44
CA GLY A 20 6.77 3.52 1.97
C GLY A 20 5.41 4.15 2.32
N VAL A 21 4.63 3.52 3.20
CA VAL A 21 3.46 4.16 3.81
C VAL A 21 3.92 5.25 4.76
N ASN A 22 3.62 6.50 4.44
CA ASN A 22 3.93 7.64 5.30
C ASN A 22 2.77 7.95 6.26
N LYS A 23 1.54 7.94 5.74
CA LYS A 23 0.33 8.22 6.50
C LYS A 23 -0.83 7.36 6.00
N TYR A 24 -1.71 6.94 6.90
CA TYR A 24 -2.96 6.27 6.54
C TYR A 24 -4.16 6.91 7.25
N HIS A 25 -5.34 6.75 6.67
CA HIS A 25 -6.61 7.16 7.26
C HIS A 25 -7.63 6.04 7.11
N ILE A 26 -8.27 5.67 8.22
CA ILE A 26 -9.39 4.74 8.24
C ILE A 26 -10.66 5.57 8.29
N LYS A 27 -11.56 5.36 7.33
CA LYS A 27 -12.90 5.97 7.34
C LYS A 27 -13.93 4.85 7.48
N ASN A 28 -14.79 4.97 8.48
CA ASN A 28 -15.99 4.14 8.54
C ASN A 28 -17.08 4.84 7.73
N SER A 29 -17.50 4.18 6.66
CA SER A 29 -18.62 4.62 5.85
C SER A 29 -19.93 4.24 6.54
N ALA A 30 -20.95 5.08 6.39
CA ALA A 30 -22.24 4.93 7.08
C ALA A 30 -22.98 3.61 6.77
N ASN A 31 -22.56 2.90 5.72
CA ASN A 31 -23.05 1.58 5.32
C ASN A 31 -22.34 0.41 6.04
N GLY A 32 -21.57 0.67 7.09
CA GLY A 32 -20.82 -0.35 7.84
C GLY A 32 -19.55 -0.83 7.13
N LYS A 33 -19.14 -0.20 6.03
CA LYS A 33 -17.87 -0.52 5.35
C LYS A 33 -16.74 0.34 5.93
N ALA A 34 -15.61 -0.28 6.25
CA ALA A 34 -14.38 0.42 6.57
C ALA A 34 -13.54 0.59 5.30
N GLU A 35 -13.11 1.82 5.01
CA GLU A 35 -12.19 2.16 3.93
C GLU A 35 -10.83 2.57 4.52
N LEU A 36 -9.75 1.91 4.06
CA LEU A 36 -8.38 2.29 4.41
C LEU A 36 -7.76 3.06 3.23
N ARG A 37 -7.46 4.34 3.44
CA ARG A 37 -6.72 5.16 2.48
C ARG A 37 -5.28 5.30 2.93
N VAL A 38 -4.35 4.94 2.05
CA VAL A 38 -2.92 4.92 2.35
C VAL A 38 -2.22 5.95 1.46
N ASN A 39 -1.45 6.85 2.07
CA ASN A 39 -0.55 7.74 1.35
C ASN A 39 0.84 7.08 1.32
N MET A 40 1.26 6.70 0.11
CA MET A 40 2.54 6.05 -0.13
C MET A 40 3.49 6.98 -0.86
N VAL A 41 4.73 7.07 -0.36
CA VAL A 41 5.82 7.70 -1.10
C VAL A 41 6.38 6.66 -2.06
N VAL A 42 5.87 6.66 -3.28
CA VAL A 42 6.43 5.85 -4.36
C VAL A 42 7.65 6.60 -4.87
N LYS A 43 8.85 6.09 -4.58
CA LYS A 43 10.00 6.41 -5.43
C LYS A 43 9.69 5.76 -6.77
N LEU A 44 9.20 6.55 -7.72
CA LEU A 44 9.21 6.15 -9.12
C LEU A 44 10.67 5.80 -9.40
N ALA A 45 10.96 4.50 -9.51
CA ALA A 45 12.18 4.10 -10.18
C ALA A 45 12.09 4.79 -11.54
N LYS A 46 13.09 5.61 -11.89
CA LYS A 46 13.26 5.97 -13.28
C LYS A 46 13.24 4.65 -14.02
N GLU A 47 12.26 4.50 -14.89
CA GLU A 47 12.15 3.36 -15.78
C GLU A 47 13.50 3.28 -16.50
N ASP A 48 14.36 2.37 -16.05
CA ASP A 48 15.67 2.18 -16.67
C ASP A 48 15.39 1.43 -17.97
N THR A 49 15.31 2.22 -19.03
CA THR A 49 15.21 1.79 -20.41
C THR A 49 16.29 0.75 -20.75
N SER A 50 15.86 -0.38 -21.34
CA SER A 50 16.64 -1.35 -22.13
C SER A 50 17.40 -2.47 -21.40
N GLU A 51 16.70 -3.55 -21.06
CA GLU A 51 17.28 -4.90 -21.09
C GLU A 51 17.21 -5.45 -22.53
N SER A 52 18.17 -5.05 -23.37
CA SER A 52 18.35 -5.66 -24.70
C SER A 52 19.83 -5.73 -25.07
N LYS A 53 20.56 -6.60 -24.36
CA LYS A 53 21.76 -7.29 -24.84
C LYS A 53 21.87 -8.64 -24.13
N ARG A 54 21.37 -9.70 -24.78
CA ARG A 54 21.90 -11.05 -24.69
C ARG A 54 22.03 -11.59 -26.11
#